data_AF-A0A7S3RFE0-F1
#
_entry.id   AF-A0A7S3RFE0-F1
#
_cell.length_a   1.000
_cell.length_b   1.000
_cell.length_c   1.000
_cell.angle_alpha   90.00
_cell.angle_beta   90.00
_cell.angle_gamma   90.00
#
_symmetry.space_group_name_H-M   'P 1'
#
loop_
_entity.id
_entity.type
_entity.pdbx_description
1 polymer ?
#
loop_
_entity_poly.entity_id
_entity_poly.type
_entity_poly.pdbx_seq_one_letter_code
_entity_poly.pdbx_strand_id
1 'polypeptide(L)'
;VVYVLWGVAFFAALGARKFDPDPTWFTYASLIMLIMAIAGTVVGKNNFNNFAKPYFEIHDLKTIIGVDTSFTPGKNVMDGGIFQFGPGNQIDDNRSWHFHYHSTYCVAPIITNNTAPLTQTYDFWAVGKDCCSVSASDFRCGSWGSARSSGGIRVMGG
;
A
#
# COMPACT_ATOMS: atom_id res chain seq x y z
N VAL A 1 -0.41 27.69 3.11
CA VAL A 1 -1.50 28.67 3.34
C VAL A 1 -1.94 28.70 4.79
N VAL A 2 -2.41 27.60 5.38
CA VAL A 2 -2.93 27.56 6.78
C VAL A 2 -1.90 28.07 7.81
N TYR A 3 -0.63 27.66 7.72
CA TYR A 3 0.42 28.13 8.64
C TYR A 3 0.76 29.61 8.48
N VAL A 4 0.57 30.18 7.28
CA VAL A 4 0.78 31.61 7.03
C VAL A 4 -0.33 32.42 7.70
N LEU A 5 -1.58 31.95 7.60
CA LEU A 5 -2.73 32.55 8.29
C LEU A 5 -2.57 32.48 9.82
N TRP A 6 -2.07 31.35 10.34
CA TRP A 6 -1.72 31.24 11.76
C TRP A 6 -0.64 32.25 12.16
N GLY A 7 0.41 32.41 11.36
CA GLY A 7 1.47 33.40 11.60
C GLY A 7 0.92 34.82 11.69
N VAL A 8 0.06 35.23 10.76
CA VAL A 8 -0.60 36.55 10.80
C VAL A 8 -1.44 36.72 12.08
N ALA A 9 -2.24 35.71 12.45
CA ALA A 9 -3.04 35.75 13.67
C ALA A 9 -2.19 35.79 14.95
N PHE A 10 -1.03 35.12 14.95
CA PHE A 10 -0.07 35.16 16.05
C PHE A 10 0.54 36.56 16.22
N PHE A 11 0.99 37.20 15.13
CA PHE A 11 1.49 38.57 15.19
C PHE A 11 0.40 39.59 15.58
N ALA A 12 -0.83 39.40 15.12
CA ALA A 12 -1.97 40.21 15.54
C ALA A 12 -2.26 40.05 17.04
N ALA A 13 -2.16 38.83 17.58
CA ALA A 13 -2.33 38.56 19.01
C ALA A 13 -1.22 39.22 19.86
N LEU A 14 0.03 39.21 19.38
CA LEU A 14 1.14 39.92 20.04
C LEU A 14 0.95 41.45 20.02
N GLY A 15 0.50 41.99 18.90
CA GLY A 15 0.18 43.41 18.76
C GLY A 15 -0.96 43.83 19.69
N ALA A 16 -2.06 43.07 19.70
CA ALA A 16 -3.22 43.32 20.55
C ALA A 16 -2.83 43.33 22.05
N ARG A 17 -2.03 42.37 22.50
CA ARG A 17 -1.52 42.32 23.89
C ARG A 17 -0.70 43.54 24.32
N LYS A 18 -0.06 44.23 23.37
CA LYS A 18 0.76 45.40 23.65
C LYS A 18 -0.08 46.66 23.89
N PHE A 19 -1.24 46.75 23.25
CA PHE A 19 -2.13 47.91 23.35
C PHE A 19 -3.22 47.73 24.41
N ASP A 20 -3.79 46.52 24.55
CA ASP A 20 -4.80 46.20 25.56
C ASP A 20 -4.57 44.76 26.10
N PRO A 21 -4.33 44.56 27.42
CA PRO A 21 -4.09 43.24 27.99
C PRO A 21 -5.35 42.39 28.21
N ASP A 22 -6.54 43.00 28.22
CA ASP A 22 -7.82 42.33 28.54
C ASP A 22 -8.39 41.38 27.46
N PRO A 23 -8.26 41.62 26.14
CA PRO A 23 -8.80 40.69 25.14
C PRO A 23 -7.93 39.43 24.97
N THR A 24 -8.12 38.43 25.84
CA THR A 24 -7.49 37.08 25.74
C THR A 24 -7.95 36.28 24.53
N TRP A 25 -9.03 36.70 23.87
CA TRP A 25 -9.65 35.98 22.76
C TRP A 25 -8.74 35.82 21.55
N PHE A 26 -7.90 36.81 21.22
CA PHE A 26 -6.93 36.71 20.12
C PHE A 26 -5.85 35.66 20.39
N THR A 27 -5.36 35.58 21.64
CA THR A 27 -4.36 34.58 22.03
C THR A 27 -4.95 33.17 22.02
N TYR A 28 -6.18 33.00 22.50
CA TYR A 28 -6.90 31.73 22.43
C TYR A 28 -7.14 31.30 20.99
N ALA A 29 -7.60 32.21 20.13
CA ALA A 29 -7.84 31.95 18.71
C ALA A 29 -6.54 31.53 17.97
N SER A 30 -5.41 32.19 18.27
CA SER A 30 -4.12 31.81 17.68
C SER A 30 -3.68 30.40 18.11
N LEU A 31 -3.86 30.04 19.39
CA LEU A 31 -3.50 28.72 19.90
C LEU A 31 -4.39 27.61 19.32
N ILE A 32 -5.71 27.79 19.29
CA ILE A 32 -6.62 26.76 18.76
C ILE A 32 -6.43 26.58 17.25
N MET A 33 -6.14 27.65 16.50
CA MET A 33 -5.82 27.55 15.08
C MET A 33 -4.52 26.76 14.83
N LEU A 34 -3.51 26.91 15.69
CA LEU A 34 -2.29 26.10 15.59
C LEU A 34 -2.58 24.62 15.80
N ILE A 35 -3.34 24.30 16.86
CA ILE A 35 -3.71 22.93 17.20
C ILE A 35 -4.50 22.29 16.06
N MET A 36 -5.49 23.00 15.50
CA MET A 36 -6.28 22.53 14.37
C MET A 36 -5.43 22.37 13.10
N ALA A 37 -4.50 23.28 12.83
CA ALA A 37 -3.60 23.16 11.68
C ALA A 37 -2.71 21.91 11.77
N ILE A 38 -2.17 21.63 12.96
CA ILE A 38 -1.36 20.42 13.20
C ILE A 38 -2.22 19.15 13.11
N ALA A 39 -3.37 19.14 13.78
CA ALA A 39 -4.28 18.00 13.73
C ALA A 39 -4.74 17.70 12.28
N GLY A 40 -5.08 18.74 11.52
CA GLY A 40 -5.47 18.63 10.12
C GLY A 40 -4.37 18.07 9.22
N THR A 41 -3.11 18.47 9.42
CA THR A 41 -2.01 17.90 8.63
C THR A 41 -1.68 16.47 9.00
N VAL A 42 -1.75 16.10 10.28
CA VAL A 42 -1.55 14.71 10.72
C VAL A 42 -2.65 13.81 10.14
N VAL A 43 -3.92 14.18 10.31
CA VAL A 43 -5.05 13.41 9.79
C VAL A 43 -5.04 13.37 8.27
N GLY A 44 -4.77 14.50 7.61
CA GLY A 44 -4.66 14.58 6.15
C GLY A 44 -3.55 13.69 5.60
N LYS A 45 -2.37 13.69 6.24
CA LYS A 45 -1.26 12.81 5.88
C LYS A 45 -1.61 11.34 6.09
N ASN A 46 -2.27 11.00 7.19
CA ASN A 46 -2.70 9.63 7.46
C ASN A 46 -3.73 9.15 6.43
N ASN A 47 -4.70 9.99 6.07
CA ASN A 47 -5.68 9.68 5.04
C ASN A 47 -5.03 9.52 3.66
N PHE A 48 -4.09 10.40 3.33
CA PHE A 48 -3.35 10.32 2.07
C PHE A 48 -2.54 9.02 1.99
N ASN A 49 -1.78 8.69 3.02
CA ASN A 49 -0.92 7.51 3.01
C ASN A 49 -1.68 6.18 2.99
N ASN A 50 -2.80 6.08 3.74
CA ASN A 50 -3.53 4.82 3.85
C ASN A 50 -4.51 4.57 2.70
N PHE A 51 -5.05 5.63 2.07
CA PHE A 51 -6.14 5.48 1.10
C PHE A 51 -5.80 6.08 -0.26
N ALA A 52 -5.43 7.36 -0.30
CA ALA A 52 -5.25 8.05 -1.58
C ALA A 52 -4.01 7.56 -2.34
N LYS A 53 -2.87 7.46 -1.64
CA LYS A 53 -1.60 7.03 -2.20
C LYS A 53 -1.67 5.64 -2.87
N PRO A 54 -2.12 4.55 -2.20
CA PRO A 54 -2.15 3.24 -2.84
C PRO A 54 -3.11 3.19 -4.04
N TYR A 55 -4.21 3.95 -4.00
CA TYR A 55 -5.12 4.07 -5.13
C TYR A 55 -4.45 4.69 -6.35
N PHE A 56 -3.79 5.83 -6.19
CA PHE A 56 -3.10 6.51 -7.30
C PHE A 56 -1.90 5.70 -7.81
N GLU A 57 -1.13 5.08 -6.92
CA GLU A 57 -0.01 4.22 -7.31
C GLU A 57 -0.48 3.06 -8.19
N ILE A 58 -1.55 2.35 -7.84
CA ILE A 58 -2.06 1.26 -8.70
C ILE A 58 -2.64 1.81 -10.01
N HIS A 59 -3.33 2.94 -9.96
CA HIS A 59 -3.98 3.55 -11.13
C HIS A 59 -2.96 4.07 -12.17
N ASP A 60 -1.79 4.54 -11.75
CA ASP A 60 -0.74 5.01 -12.64
C ASP A 60 0.03 3.87 -13.33
N LEU A 61 -0.14 2.62 -12.87
CA LEU A 61 0.50 1.45 -13.45
C LEU A 61 -0.39 0.76 -14.50
N LYS A 62 0.25 0.00 -15.39
CA LYS A 62 -0.43 -0.69 -16.49
C LYS A 62 -1.17 -1.93 -15.97
N THR A 63 -2.34 -2.19 -16.56
CA THR A 63 -3.00 -3.50 -16.47
C THR A 63 -2.45 -4.41 -17.58
N ILE A 64 -1.84 -5.53 -17.21
CA ILE A 64 -1.23 -6.49 -18.13
C ILE A 64 -2.04 -7.78 -18.10
N ILE A 65 -2.52 -8.21 -19.27
CA ILE A 65 -3.39 -9.37 -19.43
C ILE A 65 -2.68 -10.51 -20.16
N GLY A 66 -3.05 -11.75 -19.82
CA GLY A 66 -2.54 -12.96 -20.48
C GLY A 66 -1.07 -13.25 -20.18
N VAL A 67 -0.55 -12.84 -19.03
CA VAL A 67 0.86 -13.09 -18.68
C VAL A 67 1.09 -14.59 -18.45
N ASP A 68 2.09 -15.15 -19.12
CA ASP A 68 2.60 -16.49 -18.86
C ASP A 68 3.85 -16.38 -17.99
N THR A 69 3.78 -16.92 -16.77
CA THR A 69 4.86 -16.86 -15.77
C THR A 69 6.07 -17.73 -16.13
N SER A 70 5.93 -18.70 -17.04
CA SER A 70 7.03 -19.56 -17.48
C SER A 70 7.93 -18.91 -18.53
N PHE A 71 7.38 -18.02 -19.37
CA PHE A 71 8.11 -17.39 -20.47
C PHE A 71 8.43 -15.91 -20.24
N THR A 72 7.63 -15.21 -19.43
CA THR A 72 7.75 -13.75 -19.26
C THR A 72 8.67 -13.45 -18.08
N PRO A 73 9.84 -12.82 -18.29
CA PRO A 73 10.65 -12.35 -17.17
C PRO A 73 9.97 -11.17 -16.47
N GLY A 74 10.04 -11.10 -15.14
CA GLY A 74 9.46 -10.02 -14.33
C GLY A 74 9.99 -8.64 -14.72
N LYS A 75 11.27 -8.58 -15.13
CA LYS A 75 11.91 -7.35 -15.65
C LYS A 75 11.19 -6.74 -16.85
N ASN A 76 10.45 -7.52 -17.64
CA ASN A 76 9.72 -7.04 -18.81
C ASN A 76 8.38 -6.39 -18.46
N VAL A 77 7.90 -6.56 -17.22
CA VAL A 77 6.57 -6.13 -16.77
C VAL A 77 6.64 -5.29 -15.49
N MET A 78 7.76 -4.57 -15.31
CA MET A 78 8.00 -3.74 -14.12
C MET A 78 7.08 -2.53 -14.00
N ASP A 79 6.43 -2.13 -15.09
CA ASP A 79 5.41 -1.08 -15.16
C ASP A 79 3.98 -1.60 -14.90
N GLY A 80 3.83 -2.91 -14.68
CA GLY A 80 2.56 -3.56 -14.39
C GLY A 80 2.12 -3.42 -12.94
N GLY A 81 0.87 -3.01 -12.74
CA GLY A 81 0.23 -2.84 -11.42
C GLY A 81 -0.89 -3.85 -11.18
N ILE A 82 -1.64 -4.19 -12.23
CA ILE A 82 -2.67 -5.23 -12.20
C ILE A 82 -2.28 -6.28 -13.23
N PHE A 83 -2.22 -7.53 -12.78
CA PHE A 83 -1.85 -8.67 -13.60
C PHE A 83 -3.03 -9.61 -13.74
N GLN A 84 -3.35 -9.96 -14.98
CA GLN A 84 -4.23 -11.08 -15.29
C GLN A 84 -3.39 -12.15 -15.97
N PHE A 85 -3.19 -13.24 -15.27
CA PHE A 85 -2.45 -14.40 -15.71
C PHE A 85 -3.23 -15.17 -16.78
N GLY A 86 -2.50 -15.66 -17.78
CA GLY A 86 -3.03 -16.54 -18.81
C GLY A 86 -3.48 -17.90 -18.27
N PRO A 87 -4.14 -18.72 -19.10
CA PRO A 87 -4.56 -20.08 -18.71
C PRO A 87 -3.34 -20.95 -18.34
N GLY A 88 -3.52 -21.84 -17.37
CA GLY A 88 -2.48 -22.76 -16.90
C GLY A 88 -1.56 -22.18 -15.81
N ASN A 89 -1.60 -20.87 -15.57
CA ASN A 89 -0.94 -20.28 -14.40
C ASN A 89 -1.67 -20.69 -13.12
N GLN A 90 -0.90 -21.12 -12.12
CA GLN A 90 -1.39 -21.52 -10.81
C GLN A 90 -0.37 -21.19 -9.73
N ILE A 91 -0.83 -21.14 -8.49
CA ILE A 91 0.05 -21.02 -7.33
C ILE A 91 0.67 -22.39 -7.05
N ASP A 92 1.98 -22.44 -6.84
CA ASP A 92 2.68 -23.66 -6.42
C ASP A 92 2.74 -23.74 -4.90
N ASP A 93 1.72 -24.38 -4.33
CA ASP A 93 1.59 -24.53 -2.88
C ASP A 93 2.77 -25.33 -2.29
N ASN A 94 3.40 -26.23 -3.05
CA ASN A 94 4.54 -27.05 -2.58
C ASN A 94 5.83 -26.23 -2.40
N ARG A 95 5.91 -25.06 -3.02
CA ARG A 95 7.03 -24.12 -2.89
C ARG A 95 6.66 -22.86 -2.13
N SER A 96 5.57 -22.91 -1.37
CA SER A 96 5.20 -21.84 -0.46
C SER A 96 6.10 -21.81 0.77
N TRP A 97 6.26 -20.62 1.34
CA TRP A 97 7.00 -20.41 2.58
C TRP A 97 6.33 -19.35 3.44
N HIS A 98 6.74 -19.29 4.70
CA HIS A 98 6.23 -18.29 5.63
C HIS A 98 7.34 -17.68 6.50
N PHE A 99 7.09 -16.47 6.97
CA PHE A 99 7.92 -15.77 7.94
C PHE A 99 7.02 -15.20 9.04
N HIS A 100 7.32 -15.48 10.30
CA HIS A 100 6.48 -15.03 11.41
C HIS A 100 7.12 -13.87 12.17
N TYR A 101 6.47 -12.70 12.16
CA TYR A 101 6.83 -11.52 12.93
C TYR A 101 5.58 -10.73 13.30
N HIS A 102 5.06 -10.93 14.52
CA HIS A 102 3.72 -10.53 14.98
C HIS A 102 2.55 -11.13 14.18
N SER A 103 2.61 -11.06 12.84
CA SER A 103 1.76 -11.76 11.88
C SER A 103 2.58 -12.77 11.07
N THR A 104 1.90 -13.74 10.50
CA THR A 104 2.50 -14.75 9.61
C THR A 104 2.46 -14.22 8.18
N TYR A 105 3.61 -13.88 7.62
CA TYR A 105 3.76 -13.47 6.23
C TYR A 105 3.93 -14.71 5.35
N CYS A 106 3.12 -14.83 4.32
CA CYS A 106 3.03 -15.99 3.45
C CYS A 106 3.48 -15.61 2.04
N VAL A 107 4.26 -16.48 1.40
CA VAL A 107 4.68 -16.32 0.00
C VAL A 107 4.52 -17.63 -0.75
N ALA A 108 4.12 -17.58 -2.01
CA ALA A 108 4.07 -18.73 -2.90
C ALA A 108 4.34 -18.32 -4.35
N PRO A 109 5.17 -19.06 -5.11
CA PRO A 109 5.45 -18.71 -6.49
C PRO A 109 4.26 -19.04 -7.39
N ILE A 110 4.09 -18.25 -8.46
CA ILE A 110 3.11 -18.48 -9.51
C ILE A 110 3.84 -19.10 -10.69
N ILE A 111 3.39 -20.28 -11.13
CA ILE A 111 3.99 -21.05 -12.23
C ILE A 111 2.95 -21.48 -13.24
N THR A 112 3.38 -21.73 -14.47
CA THR A 112 2.50 -22.27 -15.52
C THR A 112 2.63 -23.79 -15.59
N ASN A 113 1.50 -24.50 -15.61
CA ASN A 113 1.40 -25.95 -15.83
C ASN A 113 2.22 -26.83 -14.87
N ASN A 114 2.43 -26.38 -13.63
CA ASN A 114 3.19 -27.10 -12.61
C ASN A 114 4.65 -27.43 -13.02
N THR A 115 5.23 -26.67 -13.94
CA THR A 115 6.60 -26.83 -14.40
C THR A 115 7.48 -25.67 -13.95
N ALA A 116 8.80 -25.91 -13.90
CA ALA A 116 9.76 -24.85 -13.64
C ALA A 116 9.70 -23.81 -14.78
N PRO A 117 9.80 -22.50 -14.46
CA PRO A 117 9.86 -21.45 -15.47
C PRO A 117 11.01 -21.67 -16.45
N LEU A 118 10.76 -21.42 -17.74
CA LEU A 118 11.78 -21.50 -18.81
C LEU A 118 12.81 -20.37 -18.69
N THR A 119 12.44 -19.28 -18.02
CA THR A 119 13.33 -18.19 -17.61
C THR A 119 14.38 -18.61 -16.58
N GLN A 120 14.23 -19.80 -15.98
CA GLN A 120 15.05 -20.31 -14.87
C GLN A 120 14.96 -19.47 -13.59
N THR A 121 14.04 -18.51 -13.52
CA THR A 121 13.79 -17.64 -12.36
C THR A 121 12.31 -17.62 -12.01
N TYR A 122 12.01 -17.62 -10.71
CA TYR A 122 10.65 -17.41 -10.21
C TYR A 122 10.44 -15.91 -10.04
N ASP A 123 9.82 -15.28 -11.04
CA ASP A 123 9.68 -13.81 -11.05
C ASP A 123 8.33 -13.35 -10.47
N PHE A 124 7.33 -14.23 -10.43
CA PHE A 124 5.99 -13.92 -9.94
C PHE A 124 5.69 -14.66 -8.64
N TRP A 125 5.28 -13.90 -7.63
CA TRP A 125 5.01 -14.41 -6.28
C TRP A 125 3.68 -13.87 -5.79
N ALA A 126 2.81 -14.76 -5.33
CA ALA A 126 1.66 -14.42 -4.52
C ALA A 126 2.12 -14.24 -3.07
N VAL A 127 1.61 -13.19 -2.41
CA VAL A 127 1.97 -12.88 -1.03
C VAL A 127 0.74 -12.50 -0.22
N GLY A 128 0.79 -12.70 1.09
CA GLY A 128 -0.24 -12.22 1.99
C GLY A 128 0.07 -12.51 3.46
N LYS A 129 -0.92 -12.30 4.34
CA LYS A 129 -0.75 -12.41 5.80
C LYS A 129 -1.79 -13.35 6.39
N ASP A 130 -1.37 -14.13 7.38
CA ASP A 130 -2.18 -14.99 8.24
C ASP A 130 -3.08 -15.98 7.45
N CYS A 131 -2.56 -16.46 6.31
CA CYS A 131 -3.28 -17.32 5.36
C CYS A 131 -2.49 -18.57 4.93
N CYS A 132 -1.41 -18.91 5.63
CA CYS A 132 -0.58 -20.08 5.38
C CYS A 132 -0.37 -20.87 6.67
N SER A 133 0.03 -22.13 6.54
CA SER A 133 0.44 -22.94 7.68
C SER A 133 1.88 -22.62 8.09
N VAL A 134 2.15 -22.62 9.39
CA VAL A 134 3.52 -22.54 9.93
C VAL A 134 4.23 -23.90 9.95
N SER A 135 3.47 -24.99 9.83
CA SER A 135 3.98 -26.36 9.95
C SER A 135 3.99 -27.12 8.63
N ALA A 136 3.48 -26.53 7.55
CA ALA A 136 3.40 -27.14 6.23
C ALA A 136 3.48 -26.08 5.12
N SER A 137 3.88 -26.51 3.93
CA SER A 137 3.76 -25.70 2.71
C SER A 137 2.28 -25.61 2.33
N ASP A 138 1.70 -24.42 2.48
CA ASP A 138 0.30 -24.12 2.22
C ASP A 138 0.18 -22.61 1.95
N PHE A 139 -0.66 -22.21 0.99
CA PHE A 139 -0.90 -20.81 0.69
C PHE A 139 -2.37 -20.58 0.37
N ARG A 140 -3.11 -19.87 1.24
CA ARG A 140 -4.57 -19.77 1.17
C ARG A 140 -5.10 -18.35 1.08
N CYS A 141 -4.28 -17.44 0.60
CA CYS A 141 -4.64 -16.03 0.52
C CYS A 141 -5.56 -15.75 -0.66
N GLY A 142 -6.49 -14.81 -0.46
CA GLY A 142 -7.41 -14.35 -1.50
C GLY A 142 -8.40 -15.44 -1.92
N SER A 143 -8.65 -15.53 -3.22
CA SER A 143 -9.59 -16.50 -3.80
C SER A 143 -8.90 -17.84 -4.13
N TRP A 144 -8.00 -18.29 -3.25
CA TRP A 144 -7.29 -19.56 -3.36
C TRP A 144 -8.28 -20.73 -3.49
N GLY A 145 -8.08 -21.57 -4.50
CA GLY A 145 -8.98 -22.68 -4.83
C GLY A 145 -10.10 -22.35 -5.84
N SER A 146 -10.25 -21.09 -6.25
CA SER A 146 -11.19 -20.74 -7.32
C SER A 146 -10.50 -20.79 -8.70
N ALA A 147 -10.99 -21.66 -9.59
CA ALA A 147 -10.46 -21.80 -10.96
C ALA A 147 -10.62 -20.54 -11.84
N ARG A 148 -11.36 -19.53 -11.35
CA ARG A 148 -11.59 -18.25 -12.03
C ARG A 148 -10.71 -17.11 -11.49
N SER A 149 -9.93 -17.34 -10.43
CA SER A 149 -8.99 -16.35 -9.92
C SER A 149 -7.69 -16.44 -10.71
N SER A 150 -7.65 -15.72 -11.82
CA SER A 150 -6.45 -15.58 -12.66
C SER A 150 -5.83 -14.19 -12.58
N GLY A 151 -6.18 -13.39 -11.56
CA GLY A 151 -5.74 -12.02 -11.45
C GLY A 151 -5.13 -11.69 -10.09
N GLY A 152 -4.21 -10.74 -10.07
CA GLY A 152 -3.57 -10.22 -8.87
C GLY A 152 -3.21 -8.76 -9.03
N ILE A 153 -3.17 -8.05 -7.90
CA ILE A 153 -2.68 -6.68 -7.83
C ILE A 153 -1.27 -6.73 -7.25
N ARG A 154 -0.36 -5.95 -7.81
CA ARG A 154 0.99 -5.82 -7.31
C ARG A 154 0.98 -5.24 -5.90
N VAL A 155 1.82 -5.78 -5.04
CA VAL A 155 2.07 -5.17 -3.74
C VAL A 155 2.83 -3.86 -3.94
N MET A 156 2.13 -2.76 -3.70
CA MET A 156 2.71 -1.43 -3.58
C MET A 156 3.00 -1.21 -2.10
N GLY A 157 4.20 -0.72 -1.77
CA GLY A 157 4.82 -0.79 -0.43
C GLY A 157 3.85 -0.59 0.75
N GLY A 158 3.95 -1.51 1.72
CA GLY A 158 3.26 -1.44 3.02
C GLY A 158 4.07 -0.73 4.09
#